data_AF-A0A9C8ZVQ1-F1
#
_entry.id   AF-A0A9C8ZVQ1-F1
#
_cell.length_a   1.000
_cell.length_b   1.000
_cell.length_c   1.000
_cell.angle_alpha   90.00
_cell.angle_beta   90.00
_cell.angle_gamma   90.00
#
_symmetry.space_group_name_H-M   'P 1'
#
loop_
_entity.id
_entity.type
_entity.pdbx_description
1 polymer ?
#
loop_
_entity_poly.entity_id
_entity_poly.type
_entity_poly.pdbx_seq_one_letter_code
_entity_poly.pdbx_strand_id
1 'polypeptide(L)'
;IAGNSSDAVFSGRAGKPLTRQAFWYAIKKYALVAGIHTHLSPHTLRHAFATHLLNHGADLRVVQLLLGHSDLSTTQIYTHVARERLNQLHKQHHPRG
;
A
#
# COMPACT_ATOMS: atom_id res chain seq x y z
N ILE A 1 -28.00 -28.10 -0.34
CA ILE A 1 -27.32 -27.03 -1.12
C ILE A 1 -25.93 -26.89 -0.53
N ALA A 2 -24.90 -27.45 -1.17
CA ALA A 2 -23.54 -27.47 -0.63
C ALA A 2 -22.94 -26.06 -0.72
N GLY A 3 -22.62 -25.47 0.44
CA GLY A 3 -21.95 -24.18 0.54
C GLY A 3 -20.57 -24.29 -0.08
N ASN A 4 -20.36 -23.59 -1.19
CA ASN A 4 -19.07 -23.52 -1.87
C ASN A 4 -18.20 -22.53 -1.08
N SER A 5 -17.75 -22.95 0.10
CA SER A 5 -16.88 -22.19 0.99
C SER A 5 -15.49 -22.15 0.39
N SER A 6 -15.24 -21.20 -0.52
CA SER A 6 -13.87 -20.89 -0.90
C SER A 6 -13.19 -20.26 0.32
N ASP A 7 -12.01 -20.77 0.70
CA ASP A 7 -11.15 -20.24 1.77
C ASP A 7 -10.53 -18.86 1.42
N ALA A 8 -11.13 -18.18 0.43
CA ALA A 8 -10.69 -16.89 -0.04
C ALA A 8 -11.24 -15.80 0.87
N VAL A 9 -10.34 -15.06 1.53
CA VAL A 9 -10.68 -13.85 2.31
C VAL A 9 -11.50 -12.85 1.49
N PHE A 10 -11.24 -12.79 0.17
CA PHE A 10 -12.00 -11.95 -0.76
C PHE A 10 -12.70 -12.81 -1.81
N SER A 11 -14.03 -12.91 -1.68
CA SER A 11 -14.90 -13.59 -2.64
C SER A 11 -15.60 -12.60 -3.58
N GLY A 12 -15.67 -12.93 -4.87
CA GLY A 12 -16.52 -12.25 -5.83
C GLY A 12 -18.00 -12.65 -5.71
N ARG A 13 -18.87 -12.01 -6.51
CA ARG A 13 -20.34 -12.18 -6.46
C ARG A 13 -20.85 -13.63 -6.59
N ALA A 14 -20.06 -14.53 -7.18
CA ALA A 14 -20.43 -15.92 -7.40
C ALA A 14 -19.81 -16.89 -6.37
N GLY A 15 -19.33 -16.38 -5.21
CA GLY A 15 -18.66 -17.21 -4.19
C GLY A 15 -17.28 -17.74 -4.61
N LYS A 16 -16.78 -17.31 -5.76
CA LYS A 16 -15.43 -17.64 -6.27
C LYS A 16 -14.40 -16.64 -5.72
N PRO A 17 -13.12 -17.02 -5.60
CA PRO A 17 -12.06 -16.09 -5.26
C PRO A 17 -12.06 -14.87 -6.17
N LEU A 18 -11.83 -13.69 -5.59
CA LEU A 18 -11.77 -12.45 -6.35
C LEU A 18 -10.53 -12.43 -7.25
N THR A 19 -10.73 -12.18 -8.54
CA THR A 19 -9.60 -12.11 -9.49
C THR A 19 -8.87 -10.77 -9.39
N ARG A 20 -7.58 -10.76 -9.76
CA ARG A 20 -6.78 -9.53 -9.83
C ARG A 20 -7.46 -8.45 -10.67
N GLN A 21 -8.07 -8.83 -11.79
CA GLN A 21 -8.73 -7.90 -12.70
C GLN A 21 -10.01 -7.32 -12.09
N ALA A 22 -10.82 -8.13 -11.42
CA ALA A 22 -12.02 -7.66 -10.72
C ALA A 22 -11.66 -6.69 -9.59
N PHE A 23 -10.60 -6.99 -8.83
CA PHE A 23 -10.07 -6.08 -7.80
C PHE A 23 -9.60 -4.76 -8.41
N TRP A 24 -8.89 -4.81 -9.55
CA TRP A 24 -8.45 -3.60 -10.24
C TRP A 24 -9.60 -2.75 -10.78
N TYR A 25 -10.68 -3.37 -11.29
CA TYR A 25 -11.89 -2.64 -11.66
C TYR A 25 -12.53 -1.93 -10.48
N ALA A 26 -12.59 -2.59 -9.31
CA ALA A 26 -13.09 -1.95 -8.09
C ALA A 26 -12.24 -0.74 -7.69
N ILE A 27 -10.91 -0.86 -7.71
CA ILE A 27 -9.99 0.25 -7.44
C ILE A 27 -10.27 1.43 -8.39
N LYS A 28 -10.33 1.19 -9.70
CA LYS A 28 -10.59 2.25 -10.68
C LYS A 28 -11.94 2.93 -10.45
N LYS A 29 -12.98 2.17 -10.09
CA LYS A 29 -14.27 2.73 -9.73
C LYS A 29 -14.16 3.69 -8.54
N TYR A 30 -13.45 3.30 -7.48
CA TYR A 30 -13.26 4.16 -6.32
C TYR A 30 -12.36 5.36 -6.59
N ALA A 31 -11.36 5.22 -7.47
CA ALA A 31 -10.54 6.35 -7.92
C ALA A 31 -11.40 7.45 -8.57
N LEU A 32 -12.37 7.07 -9.40
CA LEU A 32 -13.32 8.02 -10.00
C LEU A 32 -14.19 8.72 -8.95
N VAL A 33 -14.72 7.94 -7.98
CA VAL A 33 -15.52 8.50 -6.88
C VAL A 33 -14.70 9.47 -6.01
N ALA A 34 -13.41 9.19 -5.83
CA ALA A 34 -12.48 10.03 -5.09
C ALA A 34 -11.95 11.24 -5.90
N GLY A 35 -12.36 11.43 -7.15
CA GLY A 35 -11.88 12.53 -8.01
C GLY A 35 -10.42 12.38 -8.46
N ILE A 36 -9.88 11.17 -8.48
CA ILE A 36 -8.50 10.90 -8.92
C ILE A 36 -8.50 10.77 -10.44
N HIS A 37 -8.03 11.84 -11.11
CA HIS A 37 -7.94 11.91 -12.57
C HIS A 37 -6.55 11.54 -13.13
N THR A 38 -5.58 11.28 -12.26
CA THR A 38 -4.21 10.91 -12.65
C THR A 38 -4.12 9.45 -13.07
N HIS A 39 -3.07 9.11 -13.83
CA HIS A 39 -2.83 7.74 -14.26
C HIS A 39 -2.55 6.83 -13.05
N LEU A 40 -3.43 5.86 -12.81
CA LEU A 40 -3.33 4.91 -11.72
C LEU A 40 -2.83 3.55 -12.21
N SER A 41 -1.84 2.98 -11.52
CA SER A 41 -1.37 1.61 -11.69
C SER A 41 -1.25 0.94 -10.31
N PRO A 42 -1.16 -0.40 -10.24
CA PRO A 42 -0.93 -1.08 -8.97
C PRO A 42 0.32 -0.58 -8.24
N HIS A 43 1.38 -0.22 -8.99
CA HIS A 43 2.62 0.29 -8.42
C HIS A 43 2.47 1.73 -7.91
N THR A 44 1.82 2.61 -8.68
CA THR A 44 1.64 4.01 -8.24
C THR A 44 0.72 4.11 -7.03
N LEU A 45 -0.33 3.29 -6.98
CA LEU A 45 -1.21 3.20 -5.81
C LEU A 45 -0.46 2.71 -4.56
N ARG A 46 0.33 1.64 -4.69
CA ARG A 46 1.14 1.11 -3.59
C ARG A 46 2.13 2.15 -3.07
N HIS A 47 2.79 2.87 -3.98
CA HIS A 47 3.75 3.89 -3.61
C HIS A 47 3.08 5.07 -2.87
N ALA A 48 1.97 5.58 -3.41
CA ALA A 48 1.21 6.66 -2.77
C ALA A 48 0.73 6.26 -1.37
N PHE A 49 0.26 5.02 -1.20
CA PHE A 49 -0.15 4.50 0.11
C PHE A 49 1.02 4.40 1.10
N ALA A 50 2.17 3.86 0.68
CA ALA A 50 3.35 3.77 1.53
C ALA A 50 3.87 5.14 1.95
N THR A 51 3.99 6.08 1.01
CA THR A 51 4.39 7.47 1.28
C THR A 51 3.37 8.17 2.20
N HIS A 52 2.08 7.95 1.99
CA HIS A 52 1.03 8.49 2.86
C HIS A 52 1.17 7.99 4.30
N LEU A 53 1.40 6.69 4.50
CA LEU A 53 1.63 6.11 5.82
C LEU A 53 2.90 6.69 6.49
N LEU A 54 3.99 6.82 5.74
CA LEU A 54 5.25 7.38 6.25
C LEU A 54 5.11 8.85 6.65
N ASN A 55 4.40 9.65 5.87
CA ASN A 55 4.18 11.07 6.15
C ASN A 55 3.28 11.29 7.38
N HIS A 56 2.37 10.35 7.67
CA HIS A 56 1.42 10.45 8.79
C HIS A 56 1.83 9.61 10.02
N GLY A 57 3.13 9.35 10.17
CA GLY A 57 3.65 8.84 11.43
C GLY A 57 3.73 7.32 11.55
N ALA A 58 3.30 6.53 10.55
CA ALA A 58 3.37 5.08 10.64
C ALA A 58 4.82 4.59 10.82
N ASP A 59 5.03 3.59 11.69
CA ASP A 59 6.34 2.96 11.91
C ASP A 59 6.81 2.33 10.58
N LEU A 60 8.07 2.52 10.23
CA LEU A 60 8.73 1.94 9.06
C LEU A 60 8.54 0.42 8.97
N ARG A 61 8.38 -0.25 10.12
CA ARG A 61 8.06 -1.69 10.20
C ARG A 61 6.69 -2.05 9.63
N VAL A 62 5.70 -1.15 9.72
CA VAL A 62 4.35 -1.34 9.13
C VAL A 62 4.43 -1.28 7.60
N VAL A 63 5.25 -0.38 7.06
CA VAL A 63 5.47 -0.26 5.62
C VAL A 63 6.18 -1.49 5.08
N GLN A 64 7.12 -2.06 5.83
CA GLN A 64 7.84 -3.28 5.44
C GLN A 64 6.95 -4.54 5.45
N LEU A 65 6.00 -4.63 6.38
CA LEU A 65 5.02 -5.73 6.46
C LEU A 65 3.97 -5.67 5.32
N LEU A 66 3.56 -4.47 4.92
CA LEU A 66 2.55 -4.24 3.87
C LEU A 66 3.09 -4.44 2.43
N LEU A 67 4.42 -4.57 2.27
CA LEU A 67 5.10 -4.63 0.98
C LEU A 67 5.72 -5.99 0.67
N GLY A 68 5.37 -7.04 1.42
CA GLY A 68 5.86 -8.40 1.23
C GLY A 68 5.88 -8.86 -0.24
N HIS A 69 7.10 -8.88 -0.80
CA HIS A 69 7.56 -9.71 -1.92
C HIS A 69 7.02 -9.48 -3.34
N SER A 70 6.84 -8.24 -3.83
CA SER A 70 6.63 -8.04 -5.28
C SER A 70 7.27 -6.76 -5.81
N ASP A 71 8.42 -6.96 -6.45
CA ASP A 71 9.26 -6.04 -7.23
C ASP A 71 10.15 -5.04 -6.46
N LEU A 72 11.46 -5.29 -6.55
CA LEU A 72 12.55 -4.59 -5.87
C LEU A 72 12.80 -3.15 -6.39
N SER A 73 12.00 -2.65 -7.33
CA SER A 73 12.18 -1.31 -7.93
C SER A 73 11.71 -0.15 -7.05
N THR A 74 10.98 -0.41 -5.96
CA THR A 74 10.50 0.63 -5.04
C THR A 74 11.35 0.80 -3.76
N THR A 75 12.27 -0.13 -3.50
CA THR A 75 13.15 -0.15 -2.32
C THR A 75 14.03 1.10 -2.20
N GLN A 76 14.47 1.66 -3.34
CA GLN A 76 15.37 2.83 -3.36
C GLN A 76 14.70 4.10 -2.84
N ILE A 77 13.44 4.38 -3.23
CA ILE A 77 12.71 5.55 -2.73
C ILE A 77 12.43 5.41 -1.24
N TYR A 78 12.12 4.19 -0.76
CA TYR A 78 11.87 3.94 0.66
C TYR A 78 13.11 4.16 1.53
N THR A 79 14.31 3.83 1.06
CA THR A 79 15.55 4.13 1.79
C THR A 79 15.73 5.63 1.97
N HIS A 80 15.46 6.43 0.93
CA HIS A 80 15.62 7.89 1.01
C HIS A 80 14.64 8.51 2.03
N VAL A 81 13.36 8.13 1.98
CA VAL A 81 12.34 8.65 2.91
C VAL A 81 12.59 8.17 4.35
N ALA A 82 12.95 6.89 4.53
CA ALA A 82 13.31 6.33 5.84
C ALA A 82 14.52 7.05 6.45
N ARG A 83 15.53 7.35 5.63
CA ARG A 83 16.75 8.04 6.05
C ARG A 83 16.50 9.50 6.39
N GLU A 84 15.66 10.20 5.65
CA GLU A 84 15.22 11.56 6.03
C GLU A 84 14.46 11.56 7.35
N ARG A 85 13.54 10.62 7.55
CA ARG A 85 12.77 10.53 8.79
C ARG A 85 13.62 10.09 9.98
N LEU A 86 14.59 9.18 9.80
CA LEU A 86 15.56 8.82 10.82
C LEU A 86 16.38 10.04 11.23
N ASN A 87 16.84 10.84 10.26
CA ASN A 87 17.54 12.10 10.55
C ASN A 87 16.66 13.10 11.30
N GLN A 88 15.37 13.19 10.98
CA GLN A 88 14.42 14.06 11.69
C GLN A 88 14.15 13.59 13.12
N LEU A 89 13.88 12.30 13.32
CA LEU A 89 13.70 11.70 14.66
C LEU A 89 14.97 11.84 15.51
N HIS A 90 16.14 11.65 14.91
CA HIS A 90 17.41 11.87 15.59
C HIS A 90 17.53 13.34 16.00
N LYS A 91 17.31 14.30 15.09
CA LYS A 91 17.33 15.73 15.45
C LYS A 91 16.30 16.13 16.53
N GLN A 92 15.13 15.48 16.56
CA GLN A 92 14.07 15.80 17.53
C GLN A 92 14.31 15.23 18.93
N HIS A 93 15.01 14.10 19.04
CA HIS A 93 15.18 13.38 20.31
C HIS A 93 16.63 13.21 20.76
N HIS A 94 17.62 13.62 19.95
CA HIS A 94 19.02 13.54 20.33
C HIS A 94 19.39 14.72 21.24
N PRO A 95 19.93 14.47 22.46
CA PRO A 95 20.12 15.51 23.48
C PRO A 95 21.21 16.55 23.12
N ARG A 96 21.88 16.44 21.97
CA ARG A 96 22.88 17.42 21.48
C ARG A 96 22.83 17.73 19.98
N GLY A 97 21.76 17.37 19.28
CA GLY A 97 21.68 17.47 17.82
C GLY A 97 22.35 16.30 17.10
#